data_AF-A0A1E7HR43-F1
#
_entry.id   AF-A0A1E7HR43-F1
#
_cell.length_a   1.000
_cell.length_b   1.000
_cell.length_c   1.000
_cell.angle_alpha   90.00
_cell.angle_beta   90.00
_cell.angle_gamma   90.00
#
_symmetry.space_group_name_H-M   'P 1'
#
loop_
_entity.id
_entity.type
_entity.pdbx_description
1 polymer ?
#
loop_
_entity_poly.entity_id
_entity_poly.type
_entity_poly.pdbx_seq_one_letter_code
_entity_poly.pdbx_strand_id
1 'polypeptide(L)'
;MKEVIMEEKITNIIRTFEAVGPILGNALKSGQLFNPQCELTEPDPDILCEYDVKIPMSEGFSVTANIYRSIKAEENDEKVPVVMCAHPYNNHLTPALKKTPLGGPPQQYRMIPQAGGKPVFSKLTSWESPDPNFWIPAGYAVVNMNLPGYANSEGPPSAFSEHQGKCYYEAIEWVAKQPWCSGKVGLSGVSFLAISQYHVAACQAYGGPPPSLYCISPWEGLADPYRDIFAVGGVSEISFPTFWWNTEVKPTINGTEEDFVKSEGSIPMDYLKNHPLYDDYWKAKAAKLEEITVPMLVCASFSDHGLHTMGSFRAFEKAKSKHKWVYTHRTGKWVAYYSPEVLKMTKDFMDCFLKDDTSSGFLDTPSVRLEVRSSREEIQEIRYENEWPIARTQYTKLYLSEQSQSLSLKKREKQMEVVYPAKKGKALFNFKFTEDTELSGYMMLRVWVEARPEKAGEISPDDMAM
;
A
#
# COMPACT_ATOMS: atom_id res chain seq x y z
N MET A 1 23.16 -9.19 30.32
CA MET A 1 22.70 -7.94 29.68
C MET A 1 23.53 -7.61 28.43
N LYS A 2 24.86 -7.43 28.53
CA LYS A 2 25.71 -7.20 27.33
C LYS A 2 25.69 -8.35 26.31
N GLU A 3 25.68 -9.60 26.75
CA GLU A 3 25.58 -10.78 25.87
C GLU A 3 24.23 -10.87 25.16
N VAL A 4 23.11 -10.68 25.88
CA VAL A 4 21.76 -10.66 25.31
C VAL A 4 21.60 -9.55 24.25
N ILE A 5 22.14 -8.36 24.52
CA ILE A 5 22.13 -7.24 23.55
C ILE A 5 22.97 -7.58 22.30
N MET A 6 24.08 -8.32 22.48
CA MET A 6 24.94 -8.74 21.37
C MET A 6 24.27 -9.82 20.52
N GLU A 7 23.59 -10.80 21.14
CA GLU A 7 22.81 -11.82 20.45
C GLU A 7 21.63 -11.24 19.66
N GLU A 8 20.89 -10.28 20.22
CA GLU A 8 19.79 -9.60 19.51
C GLU A 8 20.31 -8.81 18.31
N LYS A 9 21.44 -8.11 18.45
CA LYS A 9 22.07 -7.39 17.33
C LYS A 9 22.52 -8.33 16.22
N ILE A 10 23.15 -9.46 16.55
CA ILE A 10 23.57 -10.47 15.57
C ILE A 10 22.34 -11.06 14.85
N THR A 11 21.29 -11.39 15.61
CA THR A 11 20.03 -11.90 15.06
C THR A 11 19.39 -10.93 14.08
N ASN A 12 19.35 -9.63 14.43
CA ASN A 12 18.82 -8.60 13.55
C ASN A 12 19.64 -8.42 12.26
N ILE A 13 20.98 -8.53 12.34
CA ILE A 13 21.85 -8.49 11.16
C ILE A 13 21.56 -9.69 10.24
N ILE A 14 21.44 -10.89 10.80
CA ILE A 14 21.13 -12.11 10.03
C ILE A 14 19.76 -11.98 9.34
N ARG A 15 18.72 -11.59 10.09
CA ARG A 15 17.37 -11.37 9.52
C ARG A 15 17.40 -10.34 8.39
N THR A 16 18.14 -9.25 8.58
CA THR A 16 18.27 -8.22 7.55
C THR A 16 18.95 -8.78 6.30
N PHE A 17 20.00 -9.58 6.45
CA PHE A 17 20.67 -10.23 5.32
C PHE A 17 19.76 -11.24 4.61
N GLU A 18 18.98 -12.02 5.35
CA GLU A 18 18.03 -12.99 4.77
C GLU A 18 16.89 -12.31 4.01
N ALA A 19 16.38 -11.19 4.52
CA ALA A 19 15.31 -10.42 3.88
C ALA A 19 15.80 -9.64 2.64
N VAL A 20 16.94 -8.96 2.74
CA VAL A 20 17.44 -8.04 1.70
C VAL A 20 18.33 -8.76 0.68
N GLY A 21 19.06 -9.80 1.10
CA GLY A 21 20.04 -10.52 0.30
C GLY A 21 19.49 -11.10 -1.01
N PRO A 22 18.33 -11.79 -1.02
CA PRO A 22 17.72 -12.30 -2.26
C PRO A 22 17.35 -11.18 -3.23
N ILE A 23 16.82 -10.06 -2.73
CA ILE A 23 16.42 -8.90 -3.54
C ILE A 23 17.66 -8.29 -4.21
N LEU A 24 18.69 -7.96 -3.43
CA LEU A 24 19.95 -7.40 -3.95
C LEU A 24 20.66 -8.38 -4.88
N GLY A 25 20.66 -9.68 -4.55
CA GLY A 25 21.27 -10.71 -5.39
C GLY A 25 20.60 -10.81 -6.76
N ASN A 26 19.27 -10.73 -6.81
CA ASN A 26 18.53 -10.71 -8.08
C ASN A 26 18.73 -9.41 -8.85
N ALA A 27 18.75 -8.26 -8.17
CA ALA A 27 19.01 -6.96 -8.78
C ALA A 27 20.43 -6.87 -9.38
N LEU A 28 21.42 -7.46 -8.72
CA LEU A 28 22.79 -7.55 -9.25
C LEU A 28 22.86 -8.47 -10.48
N LYS A 29 22.27 -9.68 -10.39
CA LYS A 29 22.27 -10.66 -11.49
C LYS A 29 21.57 -10.14 -12.75
N SER A 30 20.50 -9.37 -12.60
CA SER A 30 19.75 -8.76 -13.71
C SER A 30 20.38 -7.47 -14.23
N GLY A 31 21.40 -6.92 -13.54
CA GLY A 31 21.96 -5.60 -13.84
C GLY A 31 21.07 -4.42 -13.44
N GLN A 32 19.94 -4.68 -12.76
CA GLN A 32 18.98 -3.66 -12.31
C GLN A 32 19.60 -2.68 -11.31
N LEU A 33 20.57 -3.13 -10.51
CA LEU A 33 21.25 -2.25 -9.54
C LEU A 33 21.86 -1.01 -10.22
N PHE A 34 22.39 -1.19 -11.43
CA PHE A 34 23.00 -0.13 -12.24
C PHE A 34 22.02 0.49 -13.24
N ASN A 35 21.03 -0.29 -13.70
CA ASN A 35 20.00 0.12 -14.66
C ASN A 35 18.61 0.11 -14.00
N PRO A 36 18.17 1.22 -13.38
CA PRO A 36 16.86 1.29 -12.73
C PRO A 36 15.74 0.90 -13.67
N GLN A 37 14.73 0.22 -13.14
CA GLN A 37 13.53 -0.15 -13.88
C GLN A 37 12.50 0.99 -13.87
N CYS A 38 12.89 2.18 -14.30
CA CYS A 38 11.99 3.32 -14.49
C CYS A 38 12.59 4.31 -15.50
N GLU A 39 11.79 5.28 -15.93
CA GLU A 39 12.23 6.38 -16.80
C GLU A 39 11.91 7.72 -16.13
N LEU A 40 12.84 8.66 -16.23
CA LEU A 40 12.71 9.98 -15.63
C LEU A 40 12.47 11.04 -16.71
N THR A 41 11.55 11.96 -16.45
CA THR A 41 11.34 13.17 -17.26
C THR A 41 11.90 14.40 -16.55
N GLU A 42 12.25 15.43 -17.33
CA GLU A 42 12.67 16.71 -16.75
C GLU A 42 11.48 17.44 -16.11
N PRO A 43 11.68 18.19 -15.01
CA PRO A 43 10.65 19.03 -14.42
C PRO A 43 10.08 20.03 -15.42
N ASP A 44 8.76 20.23 -15.41
CA ASP A 44 8.13 21.29 -16.20
C ASP A 44 8.59 22.67 -15.68
N PRO A 45 9.01 23.61 -16.57
CA PRO A 45 9.51 24.92 -16.17
C PRO A 45 8.45 25.80 -15.48
N ASP A 46 7.16 25.48 -15.59
CA ASP A 46 6.09 26.20 -14.90
C ASP A 46 5.95 25.81 -13.42
N ILE A 47 6.71 24.83 -12.93
CA ILE A 47 6.55 24.33 -11.56
C ILE A 47 7.40 25.14 -10.57
N LEU A 48 6.71 25.90 -9.72
CA LEU A 48 7.27 26.47 -8.50
C LEU A 48 7.39 25.37 -7.44
N CYS A 49 8.58 25.23 -6.86
CA CYS A 49 8.86 24.27 -5.80
C CYS A 49 9.20 24.99 -4.49
N GLU A 50 8.39 24.76 -3.46
CA GLU A 50 8.65 25.21 -2.09
C GLU A 50 8.97 23.99 -1.22
N TYR A 51 10.16 23.95 -0.65
CA TYR A 51 10.65 22.82 0.16
C TYR A 51 10.59 23.15 1.65
N ASP A 52 10.44 22.13 2.49
CA ASP A 52 10.42 22.27 3.96
C ASP A 52 9.39 23.28 4.50
N VAL A 53 8.24 23.42 3.83
CA VAL A 53 7.17 24.27 4.34
C VAL A 53 6.68 23.70 5.67
N LYS A 54 6.84 24.48 6.74
CA LYS A 54 6.44 24.08 8.09
C LYS A 54 4.94 24.25 8.28
N ILE A 55 4.29 23.16 8.69
CA ILE A 55 2.88 23.11 9.01
C ILE A 55 2.76 22.94 10.53
N PRO A 56 2.25 23.93 11.26
CA PRO A 56 2.14 23.87 12.72
C PRO A 56 1.03 22.90 13.15
N MET A 57 1.35 22.03 14.10
CA MET A 57 0.40 21.12 14.74
C MET A 57 -0.07 21.71 16.07
N SER A 58 -1.30 21.38 16.47
CA SER A 58 -1.94 21.79 17.72
C SER A 58 -1.16 21.36 18.97
N GLU A 59 -0.35 20.32 18.84
CA GLU A 59 0.50 19.76 19.90
C GLU A 59 1.82 20.51 20.10
N GLY A 60 2.06 21.59 19.35
CA GLY A 60 3.20 22.51 19.59
C GLY A 60 4.49 22.14 18.85
N PHE A 61 4.42 21.27 17.84
CA PHE A 61 5.53 20.99 16.91
C PHE A 61 5.08 21.26 15.47
N SER A 62 6.01 21.20 14.50
CA SER A 62 5.69 21.32 13.07
C SER A 62 6.03 20.07 12.28
N VAL A 63 5.14 19.67 11.38
CA VAL A 63 5.49 18.76 10.28
C VAL A 63 5.94 19.56 9.05
N THR A 64 6.58 18.91 8.09
CA THR A 64 7.11 19.55 6.87
C THR A 64 6.53 18.96 5.61
N ALA A 65 6.30 19.81 4.62
CA ALA A 65 5.85 19.41 3.29
C ALA A 65 6.65 20.11 2.19
N ASN A 66 6.78 19.42 1.06
CA ASN A 66 7.12 20.06 -0.20
C ASN A 66 5.83 20.43 -0.92
N ILE A 67 5.77 21.66 -1.43
CA ILE A 67 4.61 22.21 -2.11
C ILE A 67 5.01 22.57 -3.53
N TYR A 68 4.30 22.01 -4.51
CA TYR A 68 4.50 22.25 -5.93
C TYR A 68 3.28 22.98 -6.49
N ARG A 69 3.49 24.07 -7.22
CA ARG A 69 2.44 24.95 -7.75
C ARG A 69 2.80 25.45 -9.14
N SER A 70 1.83 25.93 -9.90
CA SER A 70 2.08 26.60 -11.17
C SER A 70 2.54 28.04 -10.93
N ILE A 71 3.61 28.46 -11.59
CA ILE A 71 4.09 29.85 -11.62
C ILE A 71 3.01 30.73 -12.25
N LYS A 72 2.41 30.31 -13.37
CA LYS A 72 1.32 31.06 -14.01
C LYS A 72 0.09 31.19 -13.11
N ALA A 73 -0.30 30.14 -12.40
CA ALA A 73 -1.45 30.23 -11.49
C ALA A 73 -1.16 31.25 -10.36
N GLU A 74 0.05 31.22 -9.79
CA GLU A 74 0.48 32.21 -8.79
C GLU A 74 0.46 33.64 -9.34
N GLU A 75 1.00 33.87 -10.55
CA GLU A 75 1.03 35.19 -11.18
C GLU A 75 -0.37 35.76 -11.47
N ASN A 76 -1.38 34.90 -11.57
CA ASN A 76 -2.77 35.28 -11.82
C ASN A 76 -3.65 35.26 -10.56
N ASP A 77 -3.07 35.07 -9.36
CA ASP A 77 -3.80 34.89 -8.11
C ASP A 77 -4.87 33.77 -8.19
N GLU A 78 -4.62 32.75 -9.01
CA GLU A 78 -5.55 31.64 -9.24
C GLU A 78 -5.48 30.64 -8.08
N LYS A 79 -6.64 30.37 -7.47
CA LYS A 79 -6.77 29.36 -6.42
C LYS A 79 -7.05 28.00 -7.03
N VAL A 80 -6.20 27.02 -6.75
CA VAL A 80 -6.31 25.66 -7.31
C VAL A 80 -6.62 24.63 -6.22
N PRO A 81 -7.33 23.54 -6.56
CA PRO A 81 -7.44 22.38 -5.68
C PRO A 81 -6.09 21.69 -5.48
N VAL A 82 -6.00 20.89 -4.42
CA VAL A 82 -4.76 20.21 -4.02
C VAL A 82 -4.88 18.71 -4.15
N VAL A 83 -3.85 18.08 -4.73
CA VAL A 83 -3.55 16.66 -4.56
C VAL A 83 -2.48 16.50 -3.49
N MET A 84 -2.80 15.86 -2.37
CA MET A 84 -1.92 15.73 -1.21
C MET A 84 -1.56 14.27 -0.91
N CYS A 85 -0.35 14.03 -0.41
CA CYS A 85 0.07 12.76 0.17
C CYS A 85 0.86 12.96 1.47
N ALA A 86 0.92 11.93 2.31
CA ALA A 86 1.73 11.92 3.54
C ALA A 86 2.37 10.55 3.78
N HIS A 87 3.66 10.53 4.12
CA HIS A 87 4.43 9.29 4.28
C HIS A 87 5.69 9.43 5.16
N PRO A 88 6.32 8.31 5.56
CA PRO A 88 7.53 8.33 6.40
C PRO A 88 8.85 8.24 5.59
N TYR A 89 8.85 8.44 4.27
CA TYR A 89 9.99 8.06 3.40
C TYR A 89 10.92 9.20 2.97
N ASN A 90 10.84 10.35 3.62
CA ASN A 90 11.61 11.56 3.26
C ASN A 90 11.29 12.08 1.84
N ASN A 91 10.36 13.03 1.78
CA ASN A 91 9.96 13.73 0.55
C ASN A 91 11.10 14.49 -0.17
N HIS A 92 12.30 14.63 0.43
CA HIS A 92 13.46 15.21 -0.24
C HIS A 92 14.29 14.23 -1.06
N LEU A 93 14.03 12.93 -0.98
CA LEU A 93 14.74 11.93 -1.77
C LEU A 93 14.24 11.95 -3.22
N THR A 94 14.52 13.04 -3.92
CA THR A 94 14.15 13.27 -5.31
C THR A 94 15.38 13.42 -6.21
N PRO A 95 15.29 12.96 -7.48
CA PRO A 95 16.36 13.14 -8.45
C PRO A 95 16.71 14.63 -8.70
N ALA A 96 15.71 15.53 -8.70
CA ALA A 96 15.91 16.96 -8.95
C ALA A 96 16.82 17.63 -7.91
N LEU A 97 16.72 17.21 -6.64
CA LEU A 97 17.59 17.68 -5.56
C LEU A 97 18.93 16.95 -5.50
N LYS A 98 19.16 15.94 -6.36
CA LYS A 98 20.34 15.06 -6.34
C LYS A 98 20.55 14.37 -4.99
N LYS A 99 19.48 14.15 -4.23
CA LYS A 99 19.51 13.52 -2.91
C LYS A 99 19.25 12.00 -2.95
N THR A 100 18.83 11.49 -4.10
CA THR A 100 18.76 10.06 -4.38
C THR A 100 20.15 9.46 -4.66
N PRO A 101 20.33 8.14 -4.51
CA PRO A 101 21.58 7.49 -4.89
C PRO A 101 21.96 7.75 -6.35
N LEU A 102 23.20 8.22 -6.54
CA LEU A 102 23.76 8.60 -7.84
C LEU A 102 23.00 9.74 -8.54
N GLY A 103 22.16 10.50 -7.82
CA GLY A 103 21.27 11.52 -8.40
C GLY A 103 20.23 10.95 -9.37
N GLY A 104 20.01 9.63 -9.33
CA GLY A 104 19.09 8.92 -10.21
C GLY A 104 17.68 8.79 -9.61
N PRO A 105 16.87 7.83 -10.06
CA PRO A 105 15.55 7.59 -9.48
C PRO A 105 15.63 7.10 -8.02
N PRO A 106 14.49 7.09 -7.30
CA PRO A 106 14.40 6.43 -5.99
C PRO A 106 15.03 5.03 -6.02
N GLN A 107 15.77 4.70 -4.96
CA GLN A 107 16.63 3.51 -4.89
C GLN A 107 15.89 2.20 -5.12
N GLN A 108 14.61 2.16 -4.78
CA GLN A 108 13.74 1.01 -4.86
C GLN A 108 13.61 0.52 -6.31
N TYR A 109 13.67 1.41 -7.31
CA TYR A 109 13.69 1.03 -8.74
C TYR A 109 14.97 0.31 -9.18
N ARG A 110 16.02 0.31 -8.33
CA ARG A 110 17.25 -0.47 -8.51
C ARG A 110 17.21 -1.84 -7.84
N MET A 111 16.15 -2.13 -7.07
CA MET A 111 16.04 -3.35 -6.26
C MET A 111 14.78 -4.15 -6.56
N ILE A 112 13.65 -3.48 -6.81
CA ILE A 112 12.34 -4.10 -6.96
C ILE A 112 12.00 -4.21 -8.45
N PRO A 113 11.86 -5.43 -9.00
CA PRO A 113 11.48 -5.63 -10.39
C PRO A 113 10.13 -5.00 -10.73
N GLN A 114 10.00 -4.51 -11.96
CA GLN A 114 8.76 -3.92 -12.47
C GLN A 114 8.15 -4.85 -13.52
N ALA A 115 6.91 -5.29 -13.30
CA ALA A 115 6.18 -6.14 -14.23
C ALA A 115 5.29 -5.30 -15.15
N GLY A 116 5.28 -5.62 -16.44
CA GLY A 116 4.43 -4.95 -17.44
C GLY A 116 4.95 -3.62 -17.96
N GLY A 117 6.21 -3.26 -17.70
CA GLY A 117 6.86 -2.07 -18.26
C GLY A 117 7.74 -1.33 -17.27
N LYS A 118 8.03 -0.07 -17.58
CA LYS A 118 8.74 0.86 -16.70
C LYS A 118 7.81 2.03 -16.35
N PRO A 119 7.69 2.40 -15.07
CA PRO A 119 7.02 3.62 -14.70
C PRO A 119 7.80 4.83 -15.21
N VAL A 120 7.06 5.85 -15.63
CA VAL A 120 7.60 7.13 -16.15
C VAL A 120 7.11 8.24 -15.23
N PHE A 121 8.03 9.03 -14.66
CA PHE A 121 7.68 10.14 -13.78
C PHE A 121 8.80 11.19 -13.75
N SER A 122 8.49 12.40 -13.31
CA SER A 122 9.45 13.50 -13.28
C SER A 122 10.49 13.35 -12.19
N LYS A 123 11.63 14.04 -12.38
CA LYS A 123 12.67 14.18 -11.36
C LYS A 123 12.21 14.85 -10.07
N LEU A 124 11.02 15.45 -10.01
CA LEU A 124 10.45 16.03 -8.78
C LEU A 124 9.76 14.99 -7.91
N THR A 125 9.45 13.82 -8.45
CA THR A 125 8.64 12.78 -7.79
C THR A 125 9.48 12.02 -6.78
N SER A 126 9.06 12.03 -5.50
CA SER A 126 9.66 11.17 -4.48
C SER A 126 9.11 9.74 -4.58
N TRP A 127 9.60 8.84 -3.74
CA TRP A 127 9.08 7.48 -3.70
C TRP A 127 7.56 7.47 -3.50
N GLU A 128 6.86 6.76 -4.39
CA GLU A 128 5.39 6.51 -4.37
C GLU A 128 4.45 7.73 -4.52
N SER A 129 4.99 8.95 -4.65
CA SER A 129 4.19 10.18 -4.59
C SER A 129 3.48 10.52 -5.91
N PRO A 130 2.41 11.32 -5.88
CA PRO A 130 1.88 11.98 -7.09
C PRO A 130 2.97 12.78 -7.82
N ASP A 131 3.04 12.68 -9.15
CA ASP A 131 4.04 13.40 -9.96
C ASP A 131 3.59 14.85 -10.24
N PRO A 132 4.34 15.88 -9.78
CA PRO A 132 4.00 17.27 -10.08
C PRO A 132 3.88 17.59 -11.57
N ASN A 133 4.67 16.95 -12.44
CA ASN A 133 4.59 17.18 -13.89
C ASN A 133 3.25 16.77 -14.51
N PHE A 134 2.50 15.89 -13.86
CA PHE A 134 1.15 15.53 -14.30
C PHE A 134 0.10 16.47 -13.71
N TRP A 135 0.18 16.72 -12.40
CA TRP A 135 -0.87 17.41 -11.65
C TRP A 135 -0.86 18.93 -11.84
N ILE A 136 0.31 19.57 -11.94
CA ILE A 136 0.39 21.03 -12.10
C ILE A 136 -0.24 21.48 -13.44
N PRO A 137 0.12 20.89 -14.60
CA PRO A 137 -0.54 21.24 -15.87
C PRO A 137 -2.03 20.85 -15.91
N ALA A 138 -2.44 19.90 -15.06
CA ALA A 138 -3.84 19.53 -14.89
C ALA A 138 -4.63 20.53 -14.01
N GLY A 139 -4.04 21.63 -13.55
CA GLY A 139 -4.71 22.66 -12.75
C GLY A 139 -4.87 22.29 -11.28
N TYR A 140 -3.88 21.60 -10.71
CA TYR A 140 -3.79 21.27 -9.29
C TYR A 140 -2.49 21.82 -8.69
N ALA A 141 -2.45 21.99 -7.38
CA ALA A 141 -1.21 22.01 -6.60
C ALA A 141 -0.92 20.60 -6.04
N VAL A 142 0.34 20.27 -5.81
CA VAL A 142 0.74 19.01 -5.15
C VAL A 142 1.39 19.31 -3.80
N VAL A 143 0.94 18.65 -2.75
CA VAL A 143 1.55 18.72 -1.41
C VAL A 143 2.04 17.34 -1.00
N ASN A 144 3.34 17.23 -0.75
CA ASN A 144 3.98 15.98 -0.35
C ASN A 144 4.57 16.13 1.05
N MET A 145 3.91 15.55 2.05
CA MET A 145 4.18 15.76 3.46
C MET A 145 4.96 14.60 4.09
N ASN A 146 5.95 14.92 4.92
CA ASN A 146 6.53 13.93 5.84
C ASN A 146 5.61 13.77 7.06
N LEU A 147 5.35 12.54 7.47
CA LEU A 147 4.59 12.26 8.70
C LEU A 147 5.39 12.69 9.96
N PRO A 148 4.72 12.88 11.11
CA PRO A 148 5.38 13.25 12.37
C PRO A 148 6.56 12.33 12.70
N GLY A 149 7.67 12.93 13.11
CA GLY A 149 8.90 12.22 13.47
C GLY A 149 9.70 11.67 12.28
N TYR A 150 9.41 12.08 11.05
CA TYR A 150 10.13 11.64 9.86
C TYR A 150 10.77 12.77 9.07
N ALA A 151 11.97 12.51 8.56
CA ALA A 151 12.84 13.42 7.83
C ALA A 151 13.02 14.75 8.55
N ASN A 152 12.42 15.82 8.05
CA ASN A 152 12.50 17.14 8.66
C ASN A 152 11.28 17.48 9.54
N SER A 153 10.29 16.58 9.64
CA SER A 153 9.12 16.77 10.51
C SER A 153 9.47 16.47 11.96
N GLU A 154 9.07 17.37 12.84
CA GLU A 154 9.16 17.19 14.29
C GLU A 154 8.05 16.22 14.76
N GLY A 155 7.96 16.01 16.08
CA GLY A 155 6.97 15.14 16.70
C GLY A 155 7.41 13.68 16.84
N PRO A 156 6.63 12.84 17.54
CA PRO A 156 7.00 11.46 17.80
C PRO A 156 6.83 10.58 16.54
N PRO A 157 7.85 9.76 16.18
CA PRO A 157 7.72 8.81 15.08
C PRO A 157 6.86 7.62 15.49
N SER A 158 6.02 7.15 14.57
CA SER A 158 5.10 6.01 14.78
C SER A 158 4.76 5.34 13.44
N ALA A 159 4.07 4.20 13.46
CA ALA A 159 3.62 3.54 12.23
C ALA A 159 2.19 3.01 12.35
N PHE A 160 1.36 3.33 11.36
CA PHE A 160 -0.05 2.92 11.30
C PHE A 160 -0.85 3.44 12.50
N SER A 161 -0.58 4.67 12.94
CA SER A 161 -1.12 5.20 14.20
C SER A 161 -2.28 6.18 13.98
N GLU A 162 -3.18 6.26 14.95
CA GLU A 162 -4.22 7.29 14.99
C GLU A 162 -3.61 8.71 15.09
N HIS A 163 -2.44 8.84 15.73
CA HIS A 163 -1.71 10.10 15.84
C HIS A 163 -1.24 10.62 14.47
N GLN A 164 -0.75 9.73 13.59
CA GLN A 164 -0.44 10.08 12.20
C GLN A 164 -1.69 10.58 11.47
N GLY A 165 -2.82 9.89 11.63
CA GLY A 165 -4.10 10.31 11.06
C GLY A 165 -4.57 11.69 11.57
N LYS A 166 -4.39 11.97 12.87
CA LYS A 166 -4.69 13.27 13.48
C LYS A 166 -3.81 14.39 12.90
N CYS A 167 -2.49 14.19 12.85
CA CYS A 167 -1.58 15.20 12.32
C CYS A 167 -1.84 15.45 10.82
N TYR A 168 -2.17 14.40 10.08
CA TYR A 168 -2.53 14.55 8.67
C TYR A 168 -3.85 15.31 8.50
N TYR A 169 -4.83 15.11 9.38
CA TYR A 169 -6.06 15.92 9.41
C TYR A 169 -5.73 17.40 9.58
N GLU A 170 -4.93 17.75 10.59
CA GLU A 170 -4.57 19.14 10.86
C GLU A 170 -3.81 19.78 9.69
N ALA A 171 -2.93 19.02 9.05
CA ALA A 171 -2.19 19.48 7.88
C ALA A 171 -3.09 19.73 6.68
N ILE A 172 -4.09 18.88 6.42
CA ILE A 172 -5.08 19.10 5.36
C ILE A 172 -5.84 20.41 5.60
N GLU A 173 -6.30 20.63 6.83
CA GLU A 173 -7.04 21.86 7.20
C GLU A 173 -6.16 23.11 7.17
N TRP A 174 -4.85 22.98 7.40
CA TRP A 174 -3.90 24.08 7.23
C TRP A 174 -3.65 24.39 5.74
N VAL A 175 -3.44 23.36 4.92
CA VAL A 175 -3.24 23.49 3.46
C VAL A 175 -4.46 24.12 2.80
N ALA A 176 -5.66 23.71 3.19
CA ALA A 176 -6.92 24.26 2.67
C ALA A 176 -7.10 25.78 2.92
N LYS A 177 -6.38 26.35 3.90
CA LYS A 177 -6.44 27.77 4.25
C LYS A 177 -5.38 28.63 3.56
N GLN A 178 -4.46 28.02 2.80
CA GLN A 178 -3.43 28.78 2.11
C GLN A 178 -4.04 29.65 1.00
N PRO A 179 -3.49 30.84 0.73
CA PRO A 179 -4.11 31.81 -0.19
C PRO A 179 -4.26 31.29 -1.62
N TRP A 180 -3.38 30.38 -2.06
CA TRP A 180 -3.39 29.74 -3.38
C TRP A 180 -4.27 28.47 -3.45
N CYS A 181 -4.82 28.00 -2.33
CA CYS A 181 -5.65 26.80 -2.29
C CYS A 181 -7.12 27.17 -2.48
N SER A 182 -7.86 26.39 -3.26
CA SER A 182 -9.32 26.54 -3.43
C SER A 182 -10.13 26.11 -2.19
N GLY A 183 -9.47 25.52 -1.18
CA GLY A 183 -10.09 24.91 -0.01
C GLY A 183 -10.51 23.45 -0.22
N LYS A 184 -10.29 22.88 -1.41
CA LYS A 184 -10.61 21.48 -1.73
C LYS A 184 -9.32 20.65 -1.86
N VAL A 185 -9.19 19.63 -1.01
CA VAL A 185 -8.06 18.70 -1.00
C VAL A 185 -8.55 17.30 -1.34
N GLY A 186 -7.87 16.65 -2.29
CA GLY A 186 -7.98 15.20 -2.52
C GLY A 186 -6.65 14.51 -2.28
N LEU A 187 -6.70 13.23 -1.93
CA LEU A 187 -5.48 12.48 -1.60
C LEU A 187 -5.15 11.44 -2.67
N SER A 188 -3.87 11.28 -2.98
CA SER A 188 -3.40 10.25 -3.90
C SER A 188 -2.00 9.77 -3.51
N GLY A 189 -1.70 8.51 -3.79
CA GLY A 189 -0.39 7.93 -3.55
C GLY A 189 -0.46 6.42 -3.36
N VAL A 190 0.71 5.79 -3.39
CA VAL A 190 0.86 4.33 -3.38
C VAL A 190 1.27 3.82 -2.00
N SER A 191 0.89 2.58 -1.63
CA SER A 191 1.45 1.87 -0.46
C SER A 191 1.23 2.66 0.84
N PHE A 192 2.27 3.11 1.56
CA PHE A 192 2.06 3.85 2.82
C PHE A 192 1.31 5.16 2.59
N LEU A 193 1.50 5.81 1.43
CA LEU A 193 0.73 6.99 1.06
C LEU A 193 -0.75 6.66 0.85
N ALA A 194 -1.08 5.42 0.44
CA ALA A 194 -2.46 4.92 0.40
C ALA A 194 -2.98 4.58 1.81
N ILE A 195 -2.16 3.96 2.66
CA ILE A 195 -2.51 3.62 4.04
C ILE A 195 -2.87 4.88 4.84
N SER A 196 -2.05 5.94 4.74
CA SER A 196 -2.29 7.24 5.38
C SER A 196 -3.66 7.83 5.02
N GLN A 197 -4.15 7.59 3.80
CA GLN A 197 -5.46 8.06 3.35
C GLN A 197 -6.59 7.39 4.13
N TYR A 198 -6.51 6.08 4.38
CA TYR A 198 -7.51 5.38 5.18
C TYR A 198 -7.57 5.92 6.61
N HIS A 199 -6.41 6.16 7.24
CA HIS A 199 -6.35 6.66 8.61
C HIS A 199 -6.93 8.08 8.74
N VAL A 200 -6.62 9.00 7.82
CA VAL A 200 -7.14 10.36 7.89
C VAL A 200 -8.60 10.45 7.46
N ALA A 201 -9.03 9.66 6.47
CA ALA A 201 -10.44 9.62 6.05
C ALA A 201 -11.35 8.95 7.10
N ALA A 202 -10.80 8.10 7.95
CA ALA A 202 -11.48 7.48 9.09
C ALA A 202 -11.16 8.16 10.44
N CYS A 203 -10.56 9.35 10.42
CA CYS A 203 -10.01 9.98 11.63
C CYS A 203 -11.08 10.16 12.71
N GLN A 204 -10.80 9.66 13.92
CA GLN A 204 -11.70 9.76 15.06
C GLN A 204 -11.38 10.94 15.98
N ALA A 205 -10.16 11.49 15.90
CA ALA A 205 -9.70 12.57 16.78
C ALA A 205 -10.58 13.82 16.70
N TYR A 206 -11.22 14.05 15.54
CA TYR A 206 -12.13 15.17 15.29
C TYR A 206 -13.55 14.73 14.88
N GLY A 207 -13.91 13.47 15.18
CA GLY A 207 -15.26 12.95 14.93
C GLY A 207 -15.59 12.64 13.46
N GLY A 208 -14.59 12.55 12.58
CA GLY A 208 -14.76 12.25 11.17
C GLY A 208 -13.58 12.72 10.29
N PRO A 209 -13.70 12.59 8.96
CA PRO A 209 -12.71 13.12 8.02
C PRO A 209 -12.59 14.65 8.10
N PRO A 210 -11.45 15.23 7.64
CA PRO A 210 -11.30 16.68 7.52
C PRO A 210 -12.41 17.28 6.64
N PRO A 211 -13.05 18.41 7.04
CA PRO A 211 -14.04 19.10 6.21
C PRO A 211 -13.50 19.50 4.82
N SER A 212 -12.20 19.76 4.71
CA SER A 212 -11.55 20.13 3.45
C SER A 212 -11.08 18.91 2.62
N LEU A 213 -11.30 17.68 3.11
CA LEU A 213 -11.02 16.44 2.38
C LEU A 213 -12.24 16.01 1.55
N TYR A 214 -12.13 16.18 0.23
CA TYR A 214 -13.25 15.93 -0.69
C TYR A 214 -13.22 14.55 -1.33
N CYS A 215 -12.06 13.91 -1.45
CA CYS A 215 -11.95 12.56 -1.99
C CYS A 215 -10.58 11.91 -1.66
N ILE A 216 -10.52 10.58 -1.74
CA ILE A 216 -9.28 9.81 -1.62
C ILE A 216 -9.09 8.87 -2.81
N SER A 217 -7.84 8.67 -3.24
CA SER A 217 -7.45 7.71 -4.26
C SER A 217 -6.31 6.82 -3.74
N PRO A 218 -6.61 5.91 -2.79
CA PRO A 218 -5.61 5.02 -2.21
C PRO A 218 -5.19 3.95 -3.22
N TRP A 219 -3.95 4.02 -3.69
CA TRP A 219 -3.44 3.10 -4.70
C TRP A 219 -2.65 1.96 -4.06
N GLU A 220 -3.28 0.79 -3.89
CA GLU A 220 -2.71 -0.38 -3.22
C GLU A 220 -2.22 -0.05 -1.80
N GLY A 221 -3.15 0.00 -0.84
CA GLY A 221 -2.86 0.19 0.59
C GLY A 221 -3.45 -0.93 1.44
N LEU A 222 -2.68 -1.40 2.44
CA LEU A 222 -3.22 -2.30 3.46
C LEU A 222 -4.11 -1.53 4.45
N ALA A 223 -4.98 -2.23 5.18
CA ALA A 223 -5.90 -1.59 6.13
C ALA A 223 -5.80 -2.17 7.54
N ASP A 224 -5.28 -3.40 7.67
CA ASP A 224 -5.08 -4.09 8.93
C ASP A 224 -3.68 -4.72 8.94
N PRO A 225 -2.68 -4.06 9.55
CA PRO A 225 -1.31 -4.55 9.52
C PRO A 225 -1.15 -5.98 10.06
N TYR A 226 -1.95 -6.41 11.03
CA TYR A 226 -1.87 -7.79 11.53
C TYR A 226 -2.24 -8.79 10.44
N ARG A 227 -3.40 -8.59 9.80
CA ARG A 227 -3.93 -9.54 8.81
C ARG A 227 -3.27 -9.44 7.45
N ASP A 228 -2.74 -8.27 7.11
CA ASP A 228 -2.33 -7.95 5.76
C ASP A 228 -0.80 -8.06 5.54
N ILE A 229 0.02 -7.90 6.59
CA ILE A 229 1.48 -7.91 6.46
C ILE A 229 2.23 -8.68 7.54
N PHE A 230 1.85 -8.59 8.83
CA PHE A 230 2.63 -9.19 9.91
C PHE A 230 2.27 -10.66 10.17
N ALA A 231 0.97 -11.00 10.18
CA ALA A 231 0.46 -12.31 10.58
C ALA A 231 -0.59 -12.84 9.59
N VAL A 232 -0.23 -12.90 8.31
CA VAL A 232 -1.15 -13.37 7.25
C VAL A 232 -1.55 -14.83 7.53
N GLY A 233 -2.83 -15.06 7.83
CA GLY A 233 -3.33 -16.38 8.25
C GLY A 233 -2.81 -16.86 9.61
N GLY A 234 -2.31 -15.94 10.46
CA GLY A 234 -1.71 -16.25 11.76
C GLY A 234 -0.23 -16.66 11.70
N VAL A 235 0.36 -16.72 10.50
CA VAL A 235 1.78 -17.05 10.30
C VAL A 235 2.61 -15.78 10.30
N SER A 236 3.66 -15.74 11.13
CA SER A 236 4.57 -14.61 11.23
C SER A 236 5.32 -14.37 9.91
N GLU A 237 5.18 -13.17 9.36
CA GLU A 237 5.95 -12.64 8.24
C GLU A 237 7.13 -11.83 8.80
N ILE A 238 8.34 -12.24 8.44
CA ILE A 238 9.58 -11.64 8.95
C ILE A 238 10.47 -11.07 7.83
N SER A 239 10.07 -11.20 6.57
CA SER A 239 10.93 -10.77 5.45
C SER A 239 10.63 -9.33 5.07
N PHE A 240 9.39 -9.02 4.68
CA PHE A 240 9.05 -7.68 4.21
C PHE A 240 9.14 -6.62 5.31
N PRO A 241 8.61 -6.80 6.54
CA PRO A 241 8.75 -5.83 7.62
C PRO A 241 10.22 -5.54 7.97
N THR A 242 11.09 -6.55 7.89
CA THR A 242 12.54 -6.37 8.09
C THR A 242 13.17 -5.55 6.98
N PHE A 243 12.85 -5.83 5.72
CA PHE A 243 13.28 -5.01 4.59
C PHE A 243 12.79 -3.56 4.76
N TRP A 244 11.47 -3.37 4.91
CA TRP A 244 10.83 -2.06 5.02
C TRP A 244 11.36 -1.23 6.19
N TRP A 245 11.51 -1.83 7.38
CA TRP A 245 12.06 -1.13 8.53
C TRP A 245 13.48 -0.61 8.25
N ASN A 246 14.37 -1.47 7.74
CA ASN A 246 15.78 -1.14 7.62
C ASN A 246 16.10 -0.25 6.41
N THR A 247 15.34 -0.33 5.32
CA THR A 247 15.63 0.43 4.09
C THR A 247 14.78 1.68 3.94
N GLU A 248 13.57 1.71 4.50
CA GLU A 248 12.60 2.77 4.25
C GLU A 248 12.29 3.63 5.48
N VAL A 249 12.04 3.02 6.65
CA VAL A 249 11.52 3.73 7.83
C VAL A 249 12.63 4.20 8.76
N LYS A 250 13.49 3.30 9.21
CA LYS A 250 14.56 3.63 10.16
C LYS A 250 15.50 4.73 9.65
N PRO A 251 15.94 4.73 8.37
CA PRO A 251 16.86 5.75 7.88
C PRO A 251 16.27 7.17 7.86
N THR A 252 14.96 7.30 7.95
CA THR A 252 14.24 8.57 7.82
C THR A 252 13.68 9.06 9.15
N ILE A 253 13.86 8.34 10.27
CA ILE A 253 13.41 8.83 11.58
C ILE A 253 14.15 10.14 11.91
N ASN A 254 13.38 11.18 12.24
CA ASN A 254 13.89 12.42 12.81
C ASN A 254 14.07 12.22 14.32
N GLY A 255 15.27 11.80 14.73
CA GLY A 255 15.56 11.36 16.09
C GLY A 255 16.31 10.03 16.06
N THR A 256 15.96 9.12 16.97
CA THR A 256 16.58 7.79 17.03
C THR A 256 15.57 6.64 16.99
N GLU A 257 16.08 5.42 16.81
CA GLU A 257 15.27 4.20 16.92
C GLU A 257 14.62 4.09 18.31
N GLU A 258 15.30 4.55 19.36
CA GLU A 258 14.74 4.58 20.72
C GLU A 258 13.52 5.50 20.83
N ASP A 259 13.46 6.60 20.07
CA ASP A 259 12.28 7.48 20.04
C ASP A 259 11.06 6.78 19.40
N PHE A 260 11.29 5.97 18.36
CA PHE A 260 10.26 5.11 17.78
C PHE A 260 9.80 4.05 18.77
N VAL A 261 10.74 3.33 19.41
CA VAL A 261 10.43 2.32 20.43
C VAL A 261 9.68 2.93 21.61
N LYS A 262 10.02 4.16 22.02
CA LYS A 262 9.28 4.88 23.08
C LYS A 262 7.82 5.14 22.70
N SER A 263 7.55 5.40 21.42
CA SER A 263 6.21 5.70 20.91
C SER A 263 5.40 4.43 20.61
N GLU A 264 6.07 3.37 20.16
CA GLU A 264 5.44 2.15 19.61
C GLU A 264 5.61 0.90 20.48
N GLY A 265 6.41 0.97 21.54
CA GLY A 265 6.74 -0.14 22.44
C GLY A 265 7.85 -1.05 21.91
N SER A 266 7.99 -1.21 20.60
CA SER A 266 9.09 -1.92 19.94
C SER A 266 9.26 -1.48 18.48
N ILE A 267 10.23 -2.04 17.78
CA ILE A 267 10.36 -1.89 16.33
C ILE A 267 9.41 -2.86 15.59
N PRO A 268 9.05 -2.60 14.32
CA PRO A 268 8.09 -3.41 13.57
C PRO A 268 8.42 -4.91 13.52
N MET A 269 9.71 -5.25 13.43
CA MET A 269 10.18 -6.64 13.38
C MET A 269 9.88 -7.44 14.66
N ASP A 270 9.63 -6.75 15.77
CA ASP A 270 9.36 -7.36 17.07
C ASP A 270 7.88 -7.24 17.49
N TYR A 271 7.01 -6.65 16.66
CA TYR A 271 5.59 -6.49 17.00
C TYR A 271 4.93 -7.82 17.38
N LEU A 272 5.16 -8.90 16.63
CA LEU A 272 4.58 -10.21 16.93
C LEU A 272 5.21 -10.92 18.13
N LYS A 273 6.42 -10.52 18.56
CA LYS A 273 7.02 -11.03 19.81
C LYS A 273 6.22 -10.53 21.02
N ASN A 274 5.75 -9.30 20.96
CA ASN A 274 5.02 -8.63 22.04
C ASN A 274 3.50 -8.84 21.91
N HIS A 275 3.00 -8.92 20.69
CA HIS A 275 1.58 -9.01 20.35
C HIS A 275 1.33 -10.17 19.35
N PRO A 276 1.46 -11.44 19.78
CA PRO A 276 1.38 -12.59 18.87
C PRO A 276 -0.03 -12.83 18.29
N LEU A 277 -1.07 -12.39 19.02
CA LEU A 277 -2.47 -12.55 18.64
C LEU A 277 -3.10 -11.18 18.30
N TYR A 278 -4.25 -11.21 17.62
CA TYR A 278 -5.00 -10.00 17.29
C TYR A 278 -5.68 -9.38 18.52
N ASP A 279 -4.90 -8.65 19.30
CA ASP A 279 -5.28 -7.94 20.52
C ASP A 279 -5.59 -6.46 20.26
N ASP A 280 -5.71 -5.68 21.34
CA ASP A 280 -6.08 -4.26 21.25
C ASP A 280 -4.99 -3.39 20.61
N TYR A 281 -3.72 -3.83 20.65
CA TYR A 281 -2.62 -3.15 19.95
C TYR A 281 -2.85 -3.18 18.44
N TRP A 282 -3.16 -4.37 17.89
CA TRP A 282 -3.44 -4.49 16.45
C TRP A 282 -4.74 -3.81 16.04
N LYS A 283 -5.77 -3.85 16.88
CA LYS A 283 -7.04 -3.13 16.62
C LYS A 283 -6.85 -1.62 16.55
N ALA A 284 -5.93 -1.06 17.34
CA ALA A 284 -5.60 0.37 17.31
C ALA A 284 -4.84 0.76 16.03
N LYS A 285 -4.07 -0.18 15.44
CA LYS A 285 -3.35 0.04 14.19
C LYS A 285 -4.17 -0.14 12.93
N ALA A 286 -5.28 -0.88 13.01
CA ALA A 286 -6.17 -1.07 11.88
C ALA A 286 -7.03 0.18 11.63
N ALA A 287 -7.07 0.66 10.39
CA ALA A 287 -7.93 1.77 10.01
C ALA A 287 -9.41 1.39 10.20
N LYS A 288 -10.22 2.34 10.71
CA LYS A 288 -11.66 2.15 10.91
C LYS A 288 -12.41 2.36 9.59
N LEU A 289 -12.27 1.40 8.68
CA LEU A 289 -12.75 1.53 7.29
C LEU A 289 -14.23 1.92 7.18
N GLU A 290 -15.07 1.44 8.08
CA GLU A 290 -16.50 1.73 8.14
C GLU A 290 -16.82 3.22 8.46
N GLU A 291 -15.83 4.00 8.88
CA GLU A 291 -15.96 5.44 9.15
C GLU A 291 -15.60 6.31 7.92
N ILE A 292 -15.08 5.69 6.86
CA ILE A 292 -14.77 6.40 5.61
C ILE A 292 -16.07 6.68 4.85
N THR A 293 -16.43 7.96 4.75
CA THR A 293 -17.62 8.45 4.03
C THR A 293 -17.30 9.29 2.80
N VAL A 294 -16.07 9.76 2.66
CA VAL A 294 -15.63 10.57 1.51
C VAL A 294 -15.60 9.71 0.22
N PRO A 295 -15.85 10.30 -0.96
CA PRO A 295 -15.64 9.63 -2.24
C PRO A 295 -14.26 8.95 -2.34
N MET A 296 -14.22 7.73 -2.89
CA MET A 296 -12.98 6.95 -2.96
C MET A 296 -12.80 6.18 -4.27
N LEU A 297 -11.59 6.26 -4.82
CA LEU A 297 -11.11 5.45 -5.94
C LEU A 297 -9.97 4.56 -5.46
N VAL A 298 -10.28 3.29 -5.16
CA VAL A 298 -9.30 2.34 -4.60
C VAL A 298 -8.63 1.57 -5.71
N CYS A 299 -7.31 1.36 -5.63
CA CYS A 299 -6.68 0.30 -6.42
C CYS A 299 -6.51 -0.97 -5.58
N ALA A 300 -7.09 -2.09 -6.05
CA ALA A 300 -6.93 -3.41 -5.49
C ALA A 300 -6.32 -4.35 -6.53
N SER A 301 -5.00 -4.41 -6.57
CA SER A 301 -4.24 -5.25 -7.50
C SER A 301 -4.24 -6.70 -7.08
N PHE A 302 -4.33 -7.62 -8.05
CA PHE A 302 -4.17 -9.06 -7.83
C PHE A 302 -2.69 -9.49 -7.77
N SER A 303 -1.76 -8.56 -7.99
CA SER A 303 -0.31 -8.82 -7.99
C SER A 303 0.39 -8.48 -6.67
N ASP A 304 -0.34 -7.96 -5.68
CA ASP A 304 0.19 -7.50 -4.39
C ASP A 304 -0.32 -8.33 -3.20
N HIS A 305 -0.64 -9.61 -3.46
CA HIS A 305 -1.11 -10.55 -2.44
C HIS A 305 -0.02 -10.78 -1.37
N GLY A 306 -0.44 -10.82 -0.11
CA GLY A 306 0.47 -10.87 1.04
C GLY A 306 0.97 -9.50 1.50
N LEU A 307 0.47 -8.41 0.89
CA LEU A 307 0.72 -7.05 1.33
C LEU A 307 -0.54 -6.17 1.25
N HIS A 308 -0.86 -5.53 0.13
CA HIS A 308 -1.99 -4.58 0.09
C HIS A 308 -3.30 -5.13 -0.47
N THR A 309 -3.29 -6.20 -1.28
CA THR A 309 -4.49 -6.66 -2.02
C THR A 309 -5.71 -6.83 -1.12
N MET A 310 -5.58 -7.59 -0.03
CA MET A 310 -6.72 -7.89 0.86
C MET A 310 -7.17 -6.64 1.63
N GLY A 311 -6.25 -5.77 2.03
CA GLY A 311 -6.59 -4.52 2.70
C GLY A 311 -7.32 -3.55 1.77
N SER A 312 -6.93 -3.47 0.50
CA SER A 312 -7.56 -2.61 -0.51
C SER A 312 -8.98 -3.07 -0.85
N PHE A 313 -9.19 -4.37 -1.09
CA PHE A 313 -10.55 -4.89 -1.26
C PHE A 313 -11.42 -4.68 -0.01
N ARG A 314 -10.85 -4.95 1.18
CA ARG A 314 -11.54 -4.74 2.45
C ARG A 314 -11.95 -3.27 2.64
N ALA A 315 -11.11 -2.31 2.23
CA ALA A 315 -11.43 -0.89 2.26
C ALA A 315 -12.62 -0.55 1.35
N PHE A 316 -12.61 -1.03 0.10
CA PHE A 316 -13.73 -0.84 -0.83
C PHE A 316 -15.03 -1.46 -0.29
N GLU A 317 -14.98 -2.68 0.24
CA GLU A 317 -16.16 -3.38 0.75
C GLU A 317 -16.76 -2.69 1.99
N LYS A 318 -15.92 -2.31 2.95
CA LYS A 318 -16.36 -1.82 4.27
C LYS A 318 -16.67 -0.34 4.34
N ALA A 319 -16.05 0.49 3.50
CA ALA A 319 -16.29 1.92 3.53
C ALA A 319 -17.77 2.26 3.27
N LYS A 320 -18.30 3.22 4.04
CA LYS A 320 -19.68 3.72 3.93
C LYS A 320 -19.82 4.85 2.90
N SER A 321 -18.76 5.13 2.14
CA SER A 321 -18.80 6.08 1.03
C SER A 321 -19.90 5.72 0.03
N LYS A 322 -20.70 6.72 -0.35
CA LYS A 322 -21.74 6.59 -1.39
C LYS A 322 -21.15 6.57 -2.80
N HIS A 323 -19.92 7.06 -2.94
CA HIS A 323 -19.20 7.20 -4.20
C HIS A 323 -17.89 6.44 -4.08
N LYS A 324 -17.94 5.14 -4.35
CA LYS A 324 -16.76 4.27 -4.24
C LYS A 324 -16.56 3.44 -5.50
N TRP A 325 -15.32 3.43 -5.97
CA TRP A 325 -14.86 2.65 -7.11
C TRP A 325 -13.63 1.84 -6.74
N VAL A 326 -13.45 0.70 -7.39
CA VAL A 326 -12.25 -0.12 -7.30
C VAL A 326 -11.70 -0.44 -8.69
N TYR A 327 -10.41 -0.15 -8.86
CA TYR A 327 -9.61 -0.51 -10.01
C TYR A 327 -8.81 -1.77 -9.70
N THR A 328 -8.93 -2.79 -10.54
CA THR A 328 -8.14 -4.03 -10.39
C THR A 328 -7.23 -4.23 -11.61
N HIS A 329 -6.04 -4.80 -11.36
CA HIS A 329 -5.08 -5.15 -12.38
C HIS A 329 -4.15 -6.28 -11.91
N ARG A 330 -3.34 -6.81 -12.84
CA ARG A 330 -2.20 -7.69 -12.54
C ARG A 330 -0.85 -7.12 -12.99
N THR A 331 -0.83 -5.89 -13.50
CA THR A 331 0.41 -5.16 -13.85
C THR A 331 1.20 -4.80 -12.58
N GLY A 332 2.49 -4.48 -12.69
CA GLY A 332 3.30 -4.02 -11.57
C GLY A 332 2.73 -2.73 -10.95
N LYS A 333 2.71 -2.68 -9.61
CA LYS A 333 2.18 -1.59 -8.76
C LYS A 333 2.45 -0.19 -9.31
N TRP A 334 3.72 0.18 -9.44
CA TRP A 334 4.11 1.53 -9.87
C TRP A 334 3.96 1.73 -11.38
N VAL A 335 4.14 0.68 -12.18
CA VAL A 335 3.88 0.74 -13.63
C VAL A 335 2.41 1.10 -13.88
N ALA A 336 1.49 0.50 -13.14
CA ALA A 336 0.07 0.82 -13.22
C ALA A 336 -0.20 2.25 -12.73
N TYR A 337 0.28 2.63 -11.54
CA TYR A 337 0.01 3.95 -10.95
C TYR A 337 0.43 5.12 -11.86
N TYR A 338 1.62 5.04 -12.48
CA TYR A 338 2.12 6.09 -13.38
C TYR A 338 1.70 5.89 -14.85
N SER A 339 0.83 4.93 -15.14
CA SER A 339 0.36 4.71 -16.51
C SER A 339 -0.56 5.85 -16.97
N PRO A 340 -0.56 6.20 -18.27
CA PRO A 340 -1.48 7.20 -18.81
C PRO A 340 -2.96 6.90 -18.52
N GLU A 341 -3.35 5.62 -18.51
CA GLU A 341 -4.71 5.18 -18.18
C GLU A 341 -5.08 5.56 -16.75
N VAL A 342 -4.25 5.18 -15.78
CA VAL A 342 -4.52 5.42 -14.35
C VAL A 342 -4.42 6.91 -14.03
N LEU A 343 -3.44 7.63 -14.59
CA LEU A 343 -3.32 9.06 -14.40
C LEU A 343 -4.56 9.80 -14.92
N LYS A 344 -5.04 9.44 -16.12
CA LYS A 344 -6.28 10.01 -16.67
C LYS A 344 -7.49 9.68 -15.79
N MET A 345 -7.68 8.42 -15.41
CA MET A 345 -8.82 8.00 -14.59
C MET A 345 -8.81 8.68 -13.20
N THR A 346 -7.65 8.79 -12.58
CA THR A 346 -7.50 9.44 -11.27
C THR A 346 -7.78 10.93 -11.40
N LYS A 347 -7.30 11.58 -12.47
CA LYS A 347 -7.64 12.99 -12.75
C LYS A 347 -9.13 13.18 -12.97
N ASP A 348 -9.78 12.34 -13.78
CA ASP A 348 -11.22 12.44 -14.06
C ASP A 348 -12.06 12.27 -12.77
N PHE A 349 -11.64 11.36 -11.88
CA PHE A 349 -12.19 11.23 -10.53
C PHE A 349 -11.98 12.49 -9.69
N MET A 350 -10.74 13.00 -9.63
CA MET A 350 -10.40 14.19 -8.86
C MET A 350 -11.17 15.42 -9.36
N ASP A 351 -11.29 15.61 -10.67
CA ASP A 351 -12.02 16.74 -11.27
C ASP A 351 -13.50 16.74 -10.86
N CYS A 352 -14.14 15.58 -10.76
CA CYS A 352 -15.54 15.48 -10.30
C CYS A 352 -15.75 16.05 -8.90
N PHE A 353 -14.81 15.82 -7.97
CA PHE A 353 -14.98 16.17 -6.55
C PHE A 353 -14.23 17.44 -6.13
N LEU A 354 -13.15 17.78 -6.82
CA LEU A 354 -12.29 18.92 -6.50
C LEU A 354 -12.56 20.13 -7.39
N LYS A 355 -13.13 19.94 -8.58
CA LYS A 355 -13.48 21.03 -9.51
C LYS A 355 -14.96 21.07 -9.91
N ASP A 356 -15.75 20.13 -9.39
CA ASP A 356 -17.16 19.94 -9.76
C ASP A 356 -17.34 19.71 -11.28
N ASP A 357 -16.31 19.18 -11.95
CA ASP A 357 -16.32 18.90 -13.39
C ASP A 357 -16.60 17.42 -13.65
N THR A 358 -17.83 17.15 -14.12
CA THR A 358 -18.32 15.80 -14.44
C THR A 358 -18.30 15.50 -15.94
N SER A 359 -17.68 16.35 -16.76
CA SER A 359 -17.70 16.23 -18.23
C SER A 359 -17.02 14.96 -18.76
N SER A 360 -16.15 14.34 -17.94
CA SER A 360 -15.53 13.05 -18.24
C SER A 360 -16.50 11.87 -18.24
N GLY A 361 -17.69 12.02 -17.63
CA GLY A 361 -18.62 10.93 -17.39
C GLY A 361 -18.18 9.93 -16.31
N PHE A 362 -17.13 10.26 -15.52
CA PHE A 362 -16.59 9.32 -14.53
C PHE A 362 -17.66 8.82 -13.54
N LEU A 363 -18.55 9.70 -13.09
CA LEU A 363 -19.60 9.34 -12.12
C LEU A 363 -20.61 8.30 -12.65
N ASP A 364 -20.71 8.13 -13.97
CA ASP A 364 -21.57 7.12 -14.61
C ASP A 364 -20.87 5.75 -14.72
N THR A 365 -19.59 5.65 -14.34
CA THR A 365 -18.80 4.42 -14.42
C THR A 365 -19.24 3.45 -13.31
N PRO A 366 -19.47 2.15 -13.61
CA PRO A 366 -19.76 1.17 -12.56
C PRO A 366 -18.62 1.04 -11.54
N SER A 367 -18.96 0.69 -10.30
CA SER A 367 -18.04 0.72 -9.15
C SER A 367 -16.82 -0.19 -9.25
N VAL A 368 -16.77 -1.17 -10.15
CA VAL A 368 -15.65 -2.12 -10.24
C VAL A 368 -15.14 -2.16 -11.67
N ARG A 369 -13.87 -1.82 -11.90
CA ARG A 369 -13.16 -2.15 -13.14
C ARG A 369 -12.36 -3.44 -12.92
N LEU A 370 -12.81 -4.52 -13.54
CA LEU A 370 -12.24 -5.86 -13.43
C LEU A 370 -11.34 -6.18 -14.63
N GLU A 371 -10.06 -6.42 -14.37
CA GLU A 371 -9.12 -6.98 -15.36
C GLU A 371 -9.08 -8.51 -15.27
N VAL A 372 -9.46 -9.18 -16.35
CA VAL A 372 -9.41 -10.64 -16.49
C VAL A 372 -8.27 -11.02 -17.44
N ARG A 373 -7.40 -11.92 -17.00
CA ARG A 373 -6.26 -12.39 -17.79
C ARG A 373 -6.39 -13.87 -18.14
N SER A 374 -6.09 -14.22 -19.39
CA SER A 374 -5.93 -15.60 -19.85
C SER A 374 -4.52 -16.14 -19.57
N SER A 375 -3.53 -15.25 -19.51
CA SER A 375 -2.13 -15.58 -19.21
C SER A 375 -1.44 -14.46 -18.44
N ARG A 376 -0.14 -14.62 -18.14
CA ARG A 376 0.63 -13.57 -17.47
C ARG A 376 0.62 -12.24 -18.25
N GLU A 377 0.71 -12.31 -19.57
CA GLU A 377 0.93 -11.13 -20.44
C GLU A 377 -0.31 -10.75 -21.27
N GLU A 378 -1.35 -11.59 -21.27
CA GLU A 378 -2.55 -11.38 -22.09
C GLU A 378 -3.76 -11.02 -21.23
N ILE A 379 -4.25 -9.79 -21.43
CA ILE A 379 -5.53 -9.33 -20.88
C ILE A 379 -6.62 -9.85 -21.83
N GLN A 380 -7.44 -10.77 -21.31
CA GLN A 380 -8.56 -11.34 -22.05
C GLN A 380 -9.70 -10.33 -22.16
N GLU A 381 -9.97 -9.62 -21.06
CA GLU A 381 -11.07 -8.66 -20.97
C GLU A 381 -10.79 -7.63 -19.88
N ILE A 382 -11.18 -6.38 -20.11
CA ILE A 382 -11.44 -5.39 -19.06
C ILE A 382 -12.93 -5.13 -19.08
N ARG A 383 -13.60 -5.40 -17.98
CA ARG A 383 -15.04 -5.16 -17.86
C ARG A 383 -15.41 -4.44 -16.58
N TYR A 384 -16.66 -3.98 -16.53
CA TYR A 384 -17.18 -3.20 -15.40
C TYR A 384 -18.28 -3.97 -14.68
N GLU A 385 -18.25 -3.94 -13.35
CA GLU A 385 -19.26 -4.54 -12.46
C GLU A 385 -19.79 -3.50 -11.46
N ASN A 386 -20.99 -3.73 -10.94
CA ASN A 386 -21.60 -2.81 -9.97
C ASN A 386 -21.14 -3.08 -8.53
N GLU A 387 -20.63 -4.28 -8.23
CA GLU A 387 -20.27 -4.68 -6.87
C GLU A 387 -19.13 -5.70 -6.84
N TRP A 388 -18.38 -5.65 -5.74
CA TRP A 388 -17.38 -6.66 -5.37
C TRP A 388 -17.68 -7.16 -3.95
N PRO A 389 -17.77 -8.47 -3.71
CA PRO A 389 -17.67 -9.56 -4.69
C PRO A 389 -18.75 -9.50 -5.77
N ILE A 390 -18.48 -10.08 -6.95
CA ILE A 390 -19.38 -10.01 -8.10
C ILE A 390 -20.71 -10.69 -7.75
N ALA A 391 -21.84 -9.98 -7.93
CA ALA A 391 -23.20 -10.43 -7.59
C ALA A 391 -23.53 -11.87 -8.02
N ARG A 392 -23.19 -12.17 -9.27
CA ARG A 392 -23.53 -13.42 -9.95
C ARG A 392 -22.49 -14.53 -9.76
N THR A 393 -21.57 -14.37 -8.82
CA THR A 393 -20.55 -15.38 -8.51
C THR A 393 -21.19 -16.69 -8.11
N GLN A 394 -20.85 -17.77 -8.82
CA GLN A 394 -21.28 -19.13 -8.48
C GLN A 394 -20.17 -19.86 -7.72
N TYR A 395 -20.23 -19.84 -6.39
CA TYR A 395 -19.28 -20.57 -5.54
C TYR A 395 -19.42 -22.09 -5.72
N THR A 396 -18.54 -22.65 -6.54
CA THR A 396 -18.55 -24.07 -6.90
C THR A 396 -17.55 -24.86 -6.06
N LYS A 397 -18.01 -25.94 -5.43
CA LYS A 397 -17.17 -26.79 -4.58
C LYS A 397 -16.39 -27.79 -5.42
N LEU A 398 -15.07 -27.72 -5.31
CA LEU A 398 -14.15 -28.75 -5.79
C LEU A 398 -13.62 -29.55 -4.60
N TYR A 399 -13.90 -30.85 -4.58
CA TYR A 399 -13.46 -31.79 -3.56
C TYR A 399 -12.13 -32.42 -3.96
N LEU A 400 -11.23 -32.60 -3.00
CA LEU A 400 -10.02 -33.40 -3.19
C LEU A 400 -10.44 -34.85 -3.56
N SER A 401 -9.83 -35.48 -4.56
CA SER A 401 -10.27 -36.78 -5.11
C SER A 401 -9.34 -37.96 -4.76
N GLU A 402 -9.88 -39.19 -4.82
CA GLU A 402 -9.18 -40.47 -4.49
C GLU A 402 -8.05 -40.84 -5.46
N GLN A 403 -8.10 -40.30 -6.68
CA GLN A 403 -7.17 -40.63 -7.75
C GLN A 403 -6.25 -39.43 -8.02
N SER A 404 -4.94 -39.67 -7.96
CA SER A 404 -3.98 -38.89 -8.74
C SER A 404 -3.94 -37.38 -8.45
N GLN A 405 -3.87 -36.95 -7.18
CA GLN A 405 -3.57 -35.54 -6.88
C GLN A 405 -4.50 -34.59 -7.69
N SER A 406 -5.81 -34.83 -7.64
CA SER A 406 -6.81 -34.13 -8.46
C SER A 406 -7.99 -33.61 -7.64
N LEU A 407 -8.70 -32.64 -8.20
CA LEU A 407 -9.95 -32.09 -7.70
C LEU A 407 -11.14 -32.67 -8.49
N SER A 408 -12.31 -32.74 -7.87
CA SER A 408 -13.55 -33.27 -8.45
C SER A 408 -14.77 -32.47 -8.02
N LEU A 409 -15.76 -32.33 -8.91
CA LEU A 409 -17.07 -31.76 -8.57
C LEU A 409 -17.91 -32.71 -7.68
N LYS A 410 -17.59 -34.01 -7.69
CA LYS A 410 -18.31 -35.01 -6.89
C LYS A 410 -17.65 -35.15 -5.52
N LYS A 411 -18.45 -35.08 -4.46
CA LYS A 411 -18.02 -35.36 -3.10
C LYS A 411 -17.52 -36.82 -3.00
N ARG A 412 -16.46 -37.04 -2.23
CA ARG A 412 -15.95 -38.38 -1.91
C ARG A 412 -16.90 -39.14 -0.98
N GLU A 413 -16.95 -40.46 -1.16
CA GLU A 413 -17.64 -41.38 -0.25
C GLU A 413 -16.69 -41.96 0.81
N LYS A 414 -15.40 -42.13 0.51
CA LYS A 414 -14.39 -42.66 1.43
C LYS A 414 -13.42 -41.59 1.92
N GLN A 415 -12.90 -41.79 3.13
CA GLN A 415 -11.81 -40.98 3.67
C GLN A 415 -10.50 -41.33 2.97
N MET A 416 -9.66 -40.32 2.77
CA MET A 416 -8.29 -40.50 2.30
C MET A 416 -7.38 -39.49 2.98
N GLU A 417 -6.11 -39.84 3.02
CA GLU A 417 -5.07 -39.04 3.63
C GLU A 417 -3.97 -38.76 2.59
N VAL A 418 -3.39 -37.57 2.68
CA VAL A 418 -2.15 -37.21 1.99
C VAL A 418 -1.17 -36.73 3.05
N VAL A 419 -0.08 -37.47 3.23
CA VAL A 419 0.98 -37.15 4.20
C VAL A 419 2.17 -36.59 3.46
N TYR A 420 2.76 -35.52 4.01
CA TYR A 420 4.01 -34.96 3.49
C TYR A 420 4.83 -34.35 4.64
N PRO A 421 6.17 -34.27 4.52
CA PRO A 421 7.00 -33.62 5.53
C PRO A 421 6.69 -32.11 5.62
N ALA A 422 6.34 -31.59 6.81
CA ALA A 422 5.90 -30.20 6.96
C ALA A 422 6.90 -29.15 6.43
N LYS A 423 8.21 -29.40 6.54
CA LYS A 423 9.26 -28.43 6.15
C LYS A 423 9.55 -28.36 4.65
N LYS A 424 9.28 -29.43 3.90
CA LYS A 424 9.75 -29.58 2.49
C LYS A 424 8.74 -30.24 1.55
N GLY A 425 7.71 -30.84 2.10
CA GLY A 425 6.68 -31.57 1.36
C GLY A 425 5.60 -30.65 0.81
N LYS A 426 4.88 -31.13 -0.19
CA LYS A 426 3.70 -30.47 -0.75
C LYS A 426 2.69 -31.50 -1.25
N ALA A 427 1.41 -31.18 -1.16
CA ALA A 427 0.34 -31.89 -1.85
C ALA A 427 -0.19 -31.02 -2.99
N LEU A 428 -0.27 -31.58 -4.20
CA LEU A 428 -0.78 -30.91 -5.39
C LEU A 428 -2.17 -31.47 -5.73
N PHE A 429 -3.09 -30.62 -6.17
CA PHE A 429 -4.40 -31.05 -6.66
C PHE A 429 -4.76 -30.28 -7.93
N ASN A 430 -4.95 -31.00 -9.04
CA ASN A 430 -5.28 -30.40 -10.34
C ASN A 430 -6.76 -30.57 -10.70
N PHE A 431 -7.35 -29.55 -11.32
CA PHE A 431 -8.64 -29.64 -12.00
C PHE A 431 -8.44 -29.21 -13.45
N LYS A 432 -8.98 -29.99 -14.40
CA LYS A 432 -8.98 -29.61 -15.82
C LYS A 432 -10.39 -29.17 -16.21
N PHE A 433 -10.55 -27.90 -16.56
CA PHE A 433 -11.79 -27.39 -17.14
C PHE A 433 -12.00 -27.98 -18.54
N THR A 434 -13.25 -28.28 -18.87
CA THR A 434 -13.66 -28.81 -20.18
C THR A 434 -14.17 -27.73 -21.14
N GLU A 435 -14.31 -26.51 -20.63
CA GLU A 435 -14.76 -25.31 -21.33
C GLU A 435 -14.03 -24.10 -20.73
N ASP A 436 -14.04 -22.98 -21.44
CA ASP A 436 -13.46 -21.73 -20.95
C ASP A 436 -14.15 -21.33 -19.64
N THR A 437 -13.35 -21.15 -18.58
CA THR A 437 -13.86 -20.87 -17.24
C THR A 437 -13.12 -19.70 -16.63
N GLU A 438 -13.87 -18.69 -16.22
CA GLU A 438 -13.33 -17.55 -15.51
C GLU A 438 -13.43 -17.76 -13.99
N LEU A 439 -12.34 -17.44 -13.28
CA LEU A 439 -12.29 -17.42 -11.83
C LEU A 439 -11.98 -16.01 -11.32
N SER A 440 -13.02 -15.27 -10.97
CA SER A 440 -12.92 -13.90 -10.45
C SER A 440 -13.66 -13.78 -9.12
N GLY A 441 -12.90 -13.56 -8.04
CA GLY A 441 -13.44 -13.43 -6.69
C GLY A 441 -12.60 -14.18 -5.66
N TYR A 442 -13.16 -14.29 -4.46
CA TYR A 442 -12.52 -14.98 -3.35
C TYR A 442 -12.52 -16.50 -3.54
N MET A 443 -11.40 -17.13 -3.18
CA MET A 443 -11.26 -18.57 -3.10
C MET A 443 -11.08 -18.99 -1.65
N MET A 444 -11.65 -20.13 -1.28
CA MET A 444 -11.53 -20.69 0.06
C MET A 444 -11.14 -22.16 -0.03
N LEU A 445 -10.03 -22.52 0.62
CA LEU A 445 -9.60 -23.91 0.78
C LEU A 445 -9.98 -24.39 2.18
N ARG A 446 -10.92 -25.33 2.26
CA ARG A 446 -11.25 -26.03 3.52
C ARG A 446 -10.60 -27.40 3.53
N VAL A 447 -9.74 -27.64 4.51
CA VAL A 447 -9.03 -28.90 4.72
C VAL A 447 -9.26 -29.46 6.12
N TRP A 448 -9.13 -30.77 6.24
CA TRP A 448 -9.01 -31.47 7.52
C TRP A 448 -7.53 -31.84 7.66
N VAL A 449 -6.89 -31.39 8.74
CA VAL A 449 -5.44 -31.51 8.91
C VAL A 449 -5.11 -32.19 10.23
N GLU A 450 -4.02 -32.92 10.24
CA GLU A 450 -3.42 -33.55 11.43
C GLU A 450 -1.91 -33.36 11.35
N ALA A 451 -1.29 -33.03 12.48
CA ALA A 451 0.17 -33.02 12.63
C ALA A 451 0.60 -34.30 13.32
N ARG A 452 1.63 -34.98 12.77
CA ARG A 452 2.20 -36.19 13.36
C ARG A 452 3.70 -36.03 13.55
N PRO A 453 4.27 -36.60 14.63
CA PRO A 453 5.71 -36.67 14.78
C PRO A 453 6.31 -37.56 13.67
N GLU A 454 7.54 -37.25 13.27
CA GLU A 454 8.25 -38.08 12.29
C GLU A 454 8.62 -39.46 12.86
N LYS A 455 8.83 -39.53 14.18
CA LYS A 455 9.14 -40.77 14.91
C LYS A 455 8.09 -41.09 15.96
N ALA A 456 7.78 -42.38 16.10
CA ALA A 456 6.89 -42.87 17.14
C ALA A 456 7.46 -42.53 18.54
N GLY A 457 6.65 -41.88 19.37
CA GLY A 457 7.03 -41.48 20.75
C GLY A 457 7.46 -40.02 20.91
N GLU A 458 7.63 -39.26 19.82
CA GLU A 458 7.81 -37.81 19.87
C GLU A 458 6.44 -37.10 19.96
N ILE A 459 6.41 -35.91 20.56
CA ILE A 459 5.19 -35.09 20.70
C ILE A 459 5.15 -34.10 19.53
N SER A 460 4.01 -33.96 18.87
CA SER A 460 3.83 -32.90 17.88
C SER A 460 3.81 -31.53 18.58
N PRO A 461 4.34 -30.47 17.98
CA PRO A 461 4.26 -29.12 18.55
C PRO A 461 2.81 -28.72 18.91
N ASP A 462 2.62 -28.19 20.12
CA ASP A 462 1.29 -27.78 20.65
C ASP A 462 0.68 -26.60 19.86
N ASP A 463 1.50 -25.86 19.10
CA ASP A 463 1.12 -24.68 18.31
C ASP A 463 0.37 -25.02 17.01
N MET A 464 0.20 -26.30 16.67
CA MET A 464 -0.61 -26.79 15.54
C MET A 464 -2.06 -27.12 15.93
N ALA A 465 -2.45 -26.91 17.21
CA ALA A 465 -3.73 -27.38 17.78
C ALA A 465 -4.76 -26.27 18.09
N MET A 466 -4.55 -25.01 17.65
CA MET A 466 -5.52 -23.91 17.87
C MET A 466 -6.32 -23.52 16.63
#